data_AF-A0A372KK86-F1
#
_entry.id   AF-A0A372KK86-F1
#
_cell.length_a   1.000
_cell.length_b   1.000
_cell.length_c   1.000
_cell.angle_alpha   90.00
_cell.angle_beta   90.00
_cell.angle_gamma   90.00
#
_symmetry.space_group_name_H-M   'P 1'
#
loop_
_entity.id
_entity.type
_entity.pdbx_description
1 polymer ?
#
loop_
_entity_poly.entity_id
_entity_poly.type
_entity_poly.pdbx_seq_one_letter_code
_entity_poly.pdbx_strand_id
1 'polypeptide(L)'
;MAQNEQDKKVLHVAQELAELLTTHKYEESWEKAGELNGLLKSREGLTLPSYMLDMLNQHLKSYYYQNNVINKAHKAQSAIGHKLAEFR
;
A
#
# COMPACT_ATOMS: atom_id res chain seq x y z
N MET A 1 -10.44 -24.77 -15.17
CA MET A 1 -10.68 -23.35 -15.52
C MET A 1 -9.34 -22.65 -15.36
N ALA A 2 -8.76 -22.14 -16.45
CA ALA A 2 -7.51 -21.38 -16.35
C ALA A 2 -7.79 -20.11 -15.55
N GLN A 3 -7.05 -19.88 -14.47
CA GLN A 3 -7.14 -18.63 -13.70
C GLN A 3 -6.98 -17.45 -14.66
N ASN A 4 -7.90 -16.50 -14.58
CA ASN A 4 -7.88 -15.27 -15.35
C ASN A 4 -6.56 -14.52 -15.12
N GLU A 5 -5.90 -14.07 -16.18
CA GLU A 5 -4.63 -13.34 -16.10
C GLU A 5 -4.72 -12.08 -15.22
N GLN A 6 -5.89 -11.43 -15.17
CA GLN A 6 -6.11 -10.29 -14.29
C GLN A 6 -6.15 -10.70 -12.81
N ASP A 7 -6.81 -11.81 -12.48
CA ASP A 7 -6.84 -12.34 -11.11
C ASP A 7 -5.43 -12.71 -10.66
N LYS A 8 -4.65 -13.36 -11.53
CA LYS A 8 -3.24 -13.68 -11.24
C LYS A 8 -2.44 -12.43 -10.96
N LYS A 9 -2.63 -11.38 -11.76
CA LYS A 9 -1.93 -10.10 -11.56
C LYS A 9 -2.28 -9.45 -10.23
N VAL A 10 -3.58 -9.40 -9.88
CA VAL A 10 -4.03 -8.86 -8.57
C VAL A 10 -3.38 -9.62 -7.41
N LEU A 11 -3.43 -10.96 -7.45
CA LEU A 11 -2.87 -11.79 -6.38
C LEU A 11 -1.35 -11.68 -6.32
N HIS A 12 -0.66 -11.59 -7.46
CA HIS A 12 0.78 -11.42 -7.52
C HIS A 12 1.22 -10.08 -6.91
N VAL A 13 0.62 -8.96 -7.31
CA VAL A 13 0.96 -7.64 -6.77
C VAL A 13 0.61 -7.56 -5.28
N ALA A 14 -0.50 -8.18 -4.84
CA ALA A 14 -0.83 -8.28 -3.42
C ALA A 14 0.24 -9.05 -2.62
N GLN A 15 0.79 -10.14 -3.20
CA GLN A 15 1.86 -10.92 -2.59
C GLN A 15 3.18 -10.14 -2.51
N GLU A 16 3.56 -9.43 -3.58
CA GLU A 16 4.76 -8.56 -3.57
C GLU A 16 4.62 -7.47 -2.52
N LEU A 17 3.46 -6.83 -2.42
CA LEU A 17 3.20 -5.84 -1.38
C LEU A 17 3.33 -6.47 0.03
N ALA A 18 2.76 -7.66 0.25
CA ALA A 18 2.88 -8.36 1.52
C ALA A 18 4.35 -8.66 1.90
N GLU A 19 5.17 -9.08 0.93
CA GLU A 19 6.59 -9.33 1.14
C GLU A 19 7.35 -8.05 1.50
N LEU A 20 7.12 -6.95 0.76
CA LEU A 20 7.75 -5.65 1.06
C LEU A 20 7.39 -5.16 2.47
N LEU A 21 6.14 -5.31 2.88
CA LEU A 21 5.69 -4.89 4.21
C LEU A 21 6.29 -5.76 5.32
N THR A 22 6.31 -7.08 5.15
CA THR A 22 6.84 -8.01 6.17
C THR A 22 8.37 -8.00 6.25
N THR A 23 9.05 -7.56 5.19
CA THR A 23 10.51 -7.33 5.16
C THR A 23 10.92 -5.89 5.47
N HIS A 24 9.96 -5.05 5.87
CA HIS A 24 10.15 -3.64 6.27
C HIS A 24 10.70 -2.73 5.17
N LYS A 25 10.50 -3.07 3.90
CA LYS A 25 10.85 -2.26 2.72
C LYS A 25 9.75 -1.24 2.42
N TYR A 26 9.53 -0.32 3.34
CA TYR A 26 8.38 0.58 3.29
C TYR A 26 8.44 1.61 2.16
N GLU A 27 9.63 2.06 1.76
CA GLU A 27 9.78 3.00 0.64
C GLU A 27 9.33 2.36 -0.68
N GLU A 28 9.74 1.12 -0.95
CA GLU A 28 9.37 0.35 -2.13
C GLU A 28 7.87 -0.05 -2.10
N SER A 29 7.29 -0.22 -0.91
CA SER A 29 5.88 -0.64 -0.75
C SER A 29 4.86 0.35 -1.33
N TRP A 30 5.22 1.64 -1.44
CA TRP A 30 4.31 2.69 -1.92
C TRP A 30 3.87 2.45 -3.36
N GLU A 31 4.83 2.10 -4.22
CA GLU A 31 4.56 1.86 -5.64
C GLU A 31 3.66 0.63 -5.82
N LYS A 32 3.93 -0.45 -5.11
CA LYS A 32 3.13 -1.68 -5.16
C LYS A 32 1.72 -1.51 -4.58
N ALA A 33 1.58 -0.71 -3.53
CA ALA A 33 0.25 -0.33 -3.03
C ALA A 33 -0.54 0.49 -4.07
N GLY A 34 0.14 1.42 -4.76
CA GLY A 34 -0.44 2.19 -5.87
C GLY A 34 -0.88 1.31 -7.04
N GLU A 35 -0.04 0.35 -7.45
CA GLU A 35 -0.35 -0.63 -8.48
C GLU A 35 -1.58 -1.47 -8.11
N LEU A 36 -1.60 -2.04 -6.90
CA LEU A 36 -2.72 -2.85 -6.42
C LEU A 36 -4.03 -2.04 -6.38
N ASN A 37 -3.97 -0.80 -5.89
CA ASN A 37 -5.13 0.10 -5.89
C ASN A 37 -5.63 0.39 -7.32
N GLY A 38 -4.72 0.56 -8.28
CA GLY A 38 -5.07 0.71 -9.69
C GLY A 38 -5.81 -0.51 -10.24
N LEU A 39 -5.31 -1.72 -9.95
CA LEU A 39 -5.93 -2.97 -10.38
C LEU A 39 -7.32 -3.18 -9.76
N LEU A 40 -7.52 -2.79 -8.49
CA LEU A 40 -8.80 -2.97 -7.80
C LEU A 40 -9.86 -1.92 -8.15
N LYS A 41 -9.49 -0.81 -8.80
CA LYS A 41 -10.44 0.22 -9.27
C LYS A 41 -11.36 -0.29 -10.38
N SER A 42 -10.82 -1.10 -11.29
CA SER A 42 -11.61 -1.76 -12.33
C SER A 42 -11.85 -3.20 -11.92
N ARG A 43 -13.06 -3.48 -11.42
CA ARG A 43 -13.48 -4.86 -11.16
C ARG A 43 -13.88 -5.60 -12.44
N GLU A 44 -13.90 -4.91 -13.59
CA GLU A 44 -14.23 -5.51 -14.87
C GLU A 44 -13.18 -6.55 -15.25
N GLY A 45 -13.67 -7.76 -15.53
CA GLY A 45 -12.82 -8.89 -15.87
C GLY A 45 -12.20 -9.58 -14.66
N LEU A 46 -12.33 -9.09 -13.42
CA LEU A 46 -11.94 -9.89 -12.25
C LEU A 46 -12.97 -10.98 -11.98
N THR A 47 -12.47 -12.20 -11.77
CA THR A 47 -13.30 -13.37 -11.40
C THR A 47 -13.09 -13.80 -9.95
N LEU A 48 -12.25 -13.09 -9.20
CA LEU A 48 -12.09 -13.28 -7.76
C LEU A 48 -13.42 -13.05 -7.01
N PRO A 49 -13.69 -13.81 -5.95
CA PRO A 49 -14.86 -13.57 -5.10
C PRO A 49 -14.90 -12.15 -4.57
N SER A 50 -16.08 -11.52 -4.56
CA SER A 50 -16.24 -10.12 -4.15
C SER A 50 -15.70 -9.84 -2.74
N TYR A 51 -15.89 -10.78 -1.80
CA TYR A 51 -15.36 -10.63 -0.44
C TYR A 51 -13.83 -10.49 -0.41
N MET A 52 -13.11 -11.15 -1.32
CA MET A 52 -11.65 -11.08 -1.41
C MET A 52 -11.22 -9.72 -1.93
N LEU A 53 -11.91 -9.19 -2.95
CA LEU A 53 -11.68 -7.86 -3.49
C LEU A 53 -11.97 -6.76 -2.44
N ASP A 54 -13.02 -6.95 -1.64
CA ASP A 54 -13.38 -6.01 -0.56
C ASP A 54 -12.33 -6.03 0.56
N MET A 55 -11.86 -7.22 0.96
CA MET A 55 -10.77 -7.39 1.93
C MET A 55 -9.46 -6.73 1.45
N LEU A 56 -9.06 -6.94 0.19
CA LEU A 56 -7.88 -6.29 -0.38
C LEU A 56 -7.99 -4.76 -0.35
N ASN A 57 -9.16 -4.22 -0.73
CA ASN A 57 -9.43 -2.78 -0.65
C ASN A 57 -9.38 -2.27 0.79
N GLN A 58 -9.90 -3.02 1.77
CA GLN A 58 -9.86 -2.64 3.18
C GLN A 58 -8.41 -2.59 3.68
N HIS A 59 -7.59 -3.59 3.36
CA HIS A 59 -6.18 -3.60 3.76
C HIS A 59 -5.37 -2.47 3.11
N LEU A 60 -5.63 -2.15 1.83
CA LEU A 60 -5.02 -0.98 1.18
C LEU A 60 -5.38 0.34 1.86
N LYS A 61 -6.66 0.52 2.26
CA LYS A 61 -7.07 1.70 3.03
C LYS A 61 -6.31 1.78 4.36
N SER A 62 -6.17 0.67 5.07
CA SER A 62 -5.38 0.61 6.30
C SER A 62 -3.90 0.94 6.05
N TYR A 63 -3.30 0.43 4.98
CA TYR A 63 -1.93 0.77 4.59
C TYR A 63 -1.76 2.28 4.36
N TYR A 64 -2.63 2.90 3.54
CA TYR A 64 -2.55 4.34 3.28
C TYR A 64 -2.74 5.19 4.52
N TYR A 65 -3.60 4.75 5.45
CA TYR A 65 -3.75 5.39 6.75
C TYR A 65 -2.43 5.38 7.53
N GLN A 66 -1.77 4.22 7.63
CA GLN A 66 -0.48 4.11 8.34
C GLN A 66 0.61 4.94 7.67
N ASN A 67 0.67 4.97 6.34
CA ASN A 67 1.61 5.82 5.62
C ASN A 67 1.41 7.31 5.94
N ASN A 68 0.16 7.76 6.07
CA ASN A 68 -0.14 9.12 6.49
C ASN A 68 0.30 9.40 7.95
N VAL A 69 0.18 8.42 8.85
CA VAL A 69 0.68 8.53 10.23
C VAL A 69 2.20 8.71 10.24
N ILE A 70 2.93 7.91 9.45
CA ILE A 70 4.40 8.03 9.30
C ILE A 70 4.77 9.43 8.76
N ASN A 71 4.08 9.90 7.72
CA ASN A 71 4.32 11.24 7.17
C ASN A 71 4.11 12.36 8.20
N LYS A 72 3.12 12.23 9.09
CA LYS A 72 2.90 13.17 10.19
C LYS A 72 4.05 13.11 11.20
N ALA A 73 4.53 11.91 11.53
CA ALA A 73 5.67 11.73 12.42
C ALA A 73 6.94 12.39 11.84
N HIS A 74 7.23 12.16 10.55
CA HIS A 74 8.36 12.82 9.87
C HIS A 74 8.27 14.35 9.95
N LYS A 75 7.09 14.94 9.69
CA LYS A 75 6.88 16.39 9.81
C LYS A 75 7.16 16.90 11.23
N ALA A 76 6.71 16.17 12.25
CA ALA A 76 6.97 16.53 13.63
C ALA A 76 8.48 16.47 13.96
N GLN A 77 9.18 15.44 13.47
CA GLN A 77 10.64 15.31 13.61
C GLN A 77 11.39 16.45 12.91
N SER A 78 11.01 16.82 11.68
CA SER A 78 11.58 17.97 10.98
C SER A 78 11.37 19.28 11.76
N ALA A 79 10.19 19.50 12.33
CA ALA A 79 9.92 20.67 13.15
C ALA A 79 10.81 20.74 14.41
N ILE A 80 11.08 19.62 15.06
CA ILE A 80 12.06 19.55 16.17
C ILE A 80 13.45 19.93 15.67
N GLY A 81 13.88 19.39 14.53
CA GLY A 81 15.16 19.72 13.90
C GLY A 81 15.32 21.22 13.62
N HIS A 82 14.27 21.87 13.09
CA HIS A 82 14.26 23.31 12.88
C HIS A 82 14.45 24.09 14.18
N LYS A 83 13.73 23.73 15.25
CA LYS A 83 13.88 24.38 16.56
C LYS A 83 15.28 24.19 17.15
N LEU A 84 15.88 23.01 16.99
CA LEU A 84 17.25 22.77 17.46
C LEU A 84 18.29 23.62 16.70
N ALA A 85 18.04 23.87 15.41
CA ALA A 85 18.92 24.72 14.60
C ALA A 85 18.88 26.21 14.99
N GLU A 86 17.85 26.67 15.72
CA GLU A 86 17.76 28.05 16.23
C GLU A 86 18.84 28.39 17.27
N PHE A 87 19.51 27.38 17.85
CA PHE A 87 20.61 27.56 18.81
C PHE A 87 22.01 27.60 18.14
N ARG A 88 22.10 27.57 16.82
CA ARG A 88 23.36 27.78 16.07
C ARG A 88 23.59 29.26 15.80
#